data_AF-A0A960K6Q6-F1
#
_entry.id   AF-A0A960K6Q6-F1
#
_cell.length_a   1.000
_cell.length_b   1.000
_cell.length_c   1.000
_cell.angle_alpha   90.00
_cell.angle_beta   90.00
_cell.angle_gamma   90.00
#
_symmetry.space_group_name_H-M   'P 1'
#
loop_
_entity.id
_entity.type
_entity.pdbx_description
1 polymer ?
#
loop_
_entity_poly.entity_id
_entity_poly.type
_entity_poly.pdbx_seq_one_letter_code
_entity_poly.pdbx_strand_id
1 'polypeptide(L)' 'LERPGLWNGAMAGWNTLFVEVPGTTFAPVKTVLDLLRPAHRPGPS' A
#
# COMPACT_ATOMS: atom_id res chain seq x y z
N LEU A 1 8.63 17.83 16.73
CA LEU A 1 8.19 16.60 17.42
C LEU A 1 6.98 16.06 16.66
N GLU A 2 7.09 14.91 16.01
CA GLU A 2 5.96 14.30 15.31
C GLU A 2 4.94 13.77 16.31
N ARG A 3 3.66 14.13 16.14
CA ARG A 3 2.59 13.59 16.98
C ARG A 3 2.28 12.16 16.51
N PRO A 4 2.01 11.21 17.42
CA PRO A 4 1.70 9.84 17.05
C PRO A 4 0.50 9.79 16.08
N GLY A 5 0.63 9.02 15.00
CA GLY A 5 -0.40 8.86 13.95
C GLY A 5 -0.19 9.69 12.67
N LEU A 6 0.87 10.49 12.58
CA LEU A 6 1.12 11.39 11.46
C LEU A 6 2.16 10.89 10.46
N TRP A 7 1.98 9.70 9.88
CA TRP A 7 2.69 9.38 8.62
C TRP A 7 2.27 10.34 7.49
N ASN A 8 1.03 10.84 7.55
CA ASN A 8 0.49 11.85 6.65
C ASN A 8 0.59 13.28 7.19
N GLY A 9 1.23 13.51 8.35
CA GLY A 9 1.27 14.86 8.93
C GLY A 9 2.09 15.86 8.14
N ALA A 10 3.04 15.38 7.33
CA ALA A 10 3.74 16.21 6.36
C ALA A 10 2.81 16.82 5.29
N MET A 11 1.63 16.23 5.07
CA MET A 11 0.63 16.70 4.10
C MET A 11 -0.48 17.57 4.73
N ALA A 12 -0.37 17.95 6.01
CA ALA A 12 -1.42 18.67 6.73
C ALA A 12 -1.81 20.03 6.11
N GLY A 13 -0.95 20.62 5.27
CA GLY A 13 -1.20 21.86 4.54
C GLY A 13 -1.42 21.69 3.03
N TRP A 14 -1.54 20.46 2.53
CA TRP A 14 -1.68 20.18 1.09
C TRP A 14 -3.14 19.98 0.68
N ASN A 15 -3.44 20.29 -0.58
CA ASN A 15 -4.70 19.88 -1.19
C ASN A 15 -4.71 18.36 -1.35
N THR A 16 -5.70 17.69 -0.74
CA THR A 16 -5.84 16.23 -0.77
C THR A 16 -6.94 15.83 -1.74
N LEU A 17 -6.64 14.89 -2.63
CA LEU A 17 -7.59 14.30 -3.57
C LEU A 17 -7.49 12.78 -3.52
N PHE A 18 -8.64 12.11 -3.50
CA PHE A 18 -8.71 10.66 -3.67
C PHE A 18 -8.84 10.33 -5.15
N VAL A 19 -8.00 9.42 -5.62
CA VAL A 19 -8.05 8.89 -6.98
C VAL A 19 -8.19 7.38 -6.93
N GLU A 20 -9.08 6.85 -7.76
CA GLU A 20 -9.22 5.40 -7.92
C GLU A 20 -8.05 4.87 -8.77
N VAL A 21 -7.53 3.72 -8.37
CA VAL A 21 -6.48 3.00 -9.12
C VAL A 21 -6.94 1.55 -9.33
N PRO A 22 -6.42 0.87 -10.37
CA PRO A 22 -6.69 -0.56 -10.55
C PRO A 22 -6.34 -1.35 -9.28
N GLY A 23 -7.17 -2.34 -8.94
CA GLY A 23 -6.91 -3.19 -7.75
C GLY A 23 -5.59 -3.96 -7.80
N THR A 24 -5.02 -4.15 -8.99
CA THR A 24 -3.70 -4.77 -9.19
C THR A 24 -2.54 -3.89 -8.74
N THR A 25 -2.77 -2.57 -8.55
CA THR A 25 -1.74 -1.62 -8.09
C THR A 25 -1.27 -1.94 -6.67
N PHE A 26 -2.10 -2.61 -5.86
CA PHE A 26 -1.75 -2.95 -4.49
C PHE A 26 -2.08 -4.41 -4.18
N ALA A 27 -1.04 -5.22 -3.94
CA ALA A 27 -1.15 -6.62 -3.57
C ALA A 27 -0.70 -6.84 -2.10
N PRO A 28 -1.60 -6.62 -1.11
CA PRO A 28 -1.21 -6.74 0.30
C PRO A 28 -0.97 -8.20 0.72
N VAL A 29 0.04 -8.39 1.57
CA VAL A 29 0.30 -9.62 2.32
C VAL A 29 -0.05 -9.34 3.78
N LYS A 30 -1.08 -10.03 4.29
CA LYS A 30 -1.57 -9.91 5.68
C LYS A 30 -1.33 -11.19 6.48
N THR A 31 -1.28 -12.32 5.80
CA THR A 31 -0.93 -13.63 6.36
C THR A 31 0.17 -14.29 5.53
N VAL A 32 0.83 -15.30 6.10
CA VAL A 32 1.83 -16.11 5.37
C VAL A 32 1.23 -16.74 4.11
N LEU A 33 -0.05 -17.12 4.14
CA LEU A 33 -0.73 -17.72 2.99
C LEU A 33 -0.89 -16.74 1.81
N ASP A 34 -0.84 -15.43 2.04
CA ASP A 34 -0.98 -14.44 0.97
C ASP A 34 0.22 -14.42 0.01
N LEU A 35 1.38 -14.92 0.47
CA LEU A 35 2.56 -15.13 -0.38
C LEU A 35 2.35 -16.23 -1.41
N LEU A 36 1.39 -17.14 -1.18
CA LEU A 36 1.07 -18.20 -2.14
C LEU A 36 0.27 -17.68 -3.34
N ARG A 37 -0.23 -16.43 -3.31
CA ARG A 37 -0.99 -15.83 -4.42
C ARG A 37 -0.09 -15.62 -5.66
N PRO A 38 -0.64 -15.71 -6.89
CA PRO A 38 0.14 -15.53 -8.12
C PRO A 38 0.94 -14.22 -8.19
N ALA A 39 0.41 -13.14 -7.61
CA ALA A 39 1.06 -11.83 -7.57
C ALA A 39 2.41 -11.81 -6.83
N HIS A 40 2.71 -12.81 -5.99
CA HIS A 40 3.93 -12.90 -5.18
C HIS A 40 4.81 -14.09 -5.56
N ARG A 41 4.50 -14.81 -6.65
CA ARG A 41 5.31 -15.93 -7.12
C ARG A 41 6.42 -15.41 -8.04
N PRO A 42 7.64 -15.96 -7.97
CA PRO A 42 8.66 -15.68 -8.97
C PRO A 42 8.16 -16.08 -10.36
N GLY A 43 8.54 -15.30 -11.37
CA GLY A 43 8.25 -15.63 -12.76
C GLY A 43 8.94 -16.94 -13.17
N PRO A 44 8.52 -17.57 -14.29
CA PRO A 44 9.18 -18.76 -14.79
C PRO A 44 10.65 -18.47 -15.07
N SER A 45 11.53 -19.36 -14.59
CA SER A 45 12.97 -19.38 -14.86
C SER A 45 13.27 -19.89 -16.25
#